data_AF-A0A950XMW3-F1
#
_entry.id   AF-A0A950XMW3-F1
#
_cell.length_a   1.000
_cell.length_b   1.000
_cell.length_c   1.000
_cell.angle_alpha   90.00
_cell.angle_beta   90.00
_cell.angle_gamma   90.00
#
_symmetry.space_group_name_H-M   'P 1'
#
loop_
_entity.id
_entity.type
_entity.pdbx_description
1 polymer ?
#
loop_
_entity_poly.entity_id
_entity_poly.type
_entity_poly.pdbx_seq_one_letter_code
_entity_poly.pdbx_strand_id
1 'polypeptide(L)'
;MTESHVIPRSTGSGGAVLTKMPRQLFVSYPRENKRDVDELVEHLRSLSYQVWADSALRGGQSWWDEILRRIAECDAFIAIVSRATLDSVACRREREWALKLNKPVVPVAVERVLEAALPAELSRLEIVDYSTPGVDAAFALVGALSGLGPAAAPPQEWPDPPLAPLSYLSGVVDRVAQDDPLTQDEQRRILDQLQTALGSADPEEQQGGREILDRFSRRADLFADVARRLGQLAAHHDTPAAPRPRLGQTAAPRSPTRAKIIAAIVTTALIGAVSVAVILGHSARQDHTTSSLADSQARLLSLLPQGYRDSCGLDRPPPGSSLEDALAFVRCHPSSASGLPPNAVYALFSDTTRLKQAWEKAVANDTVQPCPGGITSPTTWPHAVSAELISGMVACATYKDPMQSYKEQAEVEWTDESQQLFGAAWKDRDPSGLDQLYEWWGSH
;
A
#
# COMPACT_ATOMS: atom_id res chain seq x y z
N MET A 1 1.40 81.95 5.23
CA MET A 1 1.69 81.14 4.04
C MET A 1 1.32 79.71 4.38
N THR A 2 0.15 79.25 3.93
CA THR A 2 -0.32 77.86 4.08
C THR A 2 -1.08 77.51 2.81
N GLU A 3 -0.43 76.71 1.97
CA GLU A 3 -1.01 76.12 0.75
C GLU A 3 -1.87 74.91 1.13
N SER A 4 -3.09 74.86 0.59
CA SER A 4 -3.95 73.68 0.63
C SER A 4 -3.69 72.82 -0.61
N HIS A 5 -3.25 71.58 -0.34
CA HIS A 5 -3.01 70.51 -1.29
C HIS A 5 -4.35 69.96 -1.83
N VAL A 6 -4.54 69.97 -3.15
CA VAL A 6 -5.61 69.23 -3.84
C VAL A 6 -4.96 68.12 -4.67
N ILE A 7 -5.44 66.90 -4.43
CA ILE A 7 -5.01 65.62 -5.03
C ILE A 7 -5.45 65.54 -6.50
N PRO A 8 -4.63 65.00 -7.43
CA PRO A 8 -5.14 64.32 -8.62
C PRO A 8 -5.00 62.79 -8.48
N ARG A 9 -6.10 62.11 -8.84
CA ARG A 9 -6.21 60.65 -8.97
C ARG A 9 -5.26 60.15 -10.06
N SER A 10 -4.45 59.13 -9.73
CA SER A 10 -3.75 58.30 -10.71
C SER A 10 -4.45 56.95 -10.82
N THR A 11 -5.12 56.75 -11.96
CA THR A 11 -5.60 55.45 -12.43
C THR A 11 -4.43 54.66 -13.00
N GLY A 12 -3.84 53.79 -12.19
CA GLY A 12 -2.90 52.76 -12.64
C GLY A 12 -3.58 51.40 -12.64
N SER A 13 -4.08 50.98 -13.80
CA SER A 13 -4.48 49.59 -14.06
C SER A 13 -3.20 48.74 -14.09
N GLY A 14 -2.83 48.19 -12.94
CA GLY A 14 -1.79 47.19 -12.83
C GLY A 14 -2.33 45.87 -13.35
N GLY A 15 -2.04 45.54 -14.61
CA GLY A 15 -2.21 44.18 -15.11
C GLY A 15 -1.38 43.23 -14.26
N ALA A 16 -2.05 42.39 -13.48
CA ALA A 16 -1.40 41.31 -12.77
C ALA A 16 -0.74 40.39 -13.80
N VAL A 17 0.60 40.39 -13.82
CA VAL A 17 1.36 39.35 -14.50
C VAL A 17 1.03 38.06 -13.77
N LEU A 18 0.20 37.22 -14.39
CA LEU A 18 0.00 35.83 -13.96
C LEU A 18 1.35 35.12 -14.09
N THR A 19 2.16 35.15 -13.04
CA THR A 19 3.29 34.24 -12.90
C THR A 19 2.72 32.83 -12.83
N LYS A 20 2.67 32.16 -13.99
CA LYS A 20 2.29 30.76 -14.11
C LYS A 20 3.24 29.96 -13.21
N MET A 21 2.72 29.35 -12.15
CA MET A 21 3.52 28.51 -11.27
C MET A 21 4.19 27.40 -12.10
N PRO A 22 5.45 27.04 -11.79
CA PRO A 22 6.16 26.01 -12.54
C PRO A 22 5.43 24.68 -12.39
N ARG A 23 5.25 23.97 -13.51
CA ARG A 23 4.55 22.67 -13.51
C ARG A 23 5.34 21.64 -12.70
N GLN A 24 4.66 20.90 -11.84
CA GLN A 24 5.17 19.76 -11.09
C GLN A 24 5.10 18.50 -11.95
N LEU A 25 6.23 17.86 -12.18
CA LEU A 25 6.36 16.63 -12.95
C LEU A 25 6.77 15.49 -12.03
N PHE A 26 6.06 14.37 -12.13
CA PHE A 26 6.49 13.11 -11.53
C PHE A 26 7.14 12.24 -12.60
N VAL A 27 8.34 11.73 -12.37
CA VAL A 27 9.04 10.82 -13.31
C VAL A 27 9.09 9.42 -12.73
N SER A 28 8.35 8.50 -13.35
CA SER A 28 8.34 7.08 -13.00
C SER A 28 9.36 6.29 -13.83
N TYR A 29 10.31 5.66 -13.15
CA TYR A 29 11.37 4.88 -13.78
C TYR A 29 11.97 3.85 -12.82
N PRO A 30 12.46 2.71 -13.33
CA PRO A 30 13.19 1.73 -12.54
C PRO A 30 14.65 2.17 -12.34
N ARG A 31 15.33 1.69 -11.29
CA ARG A 31 16.68 2.14 -10.92
C ARG A 31 17.71 1.95 -12.04
N GLU A 32 17.52 0.94 -12.88
CA GLU A 32 18.33 0.60 -14.03
C GLU A 32 18.43 1.75 -15.03
N ASN A 33 17.39 2.60 -15.12
CA ASN A 33 17.36 3.77 -15.99
C ASN A 33 17.84 5.05 -15.30
N LYS A 34 18.37 4.98 -14.07
CA LYS A 34 18.76 6.17 -13.30
C LYS A 34 19.71 7.09 -14.06
N ARG A 35 20.70 6.53 -14.76
CA ARG A 35 21.65 7.33 -15.53
C ARG A 35 20.96 8.18 -16.60
N ASP A 36 20.10 7.57 -17.40
CA ASP A 36 19.41 8.25 -18.51
C ASP A 36 18.38 9.25 -17.99
N VAL A 37 17.72 8.91 -16.86
CA VAL A 37 16.74 9.77 -16.22
C VAL A 37 17.37 10.96 -15.51
N ASP A 38 18.55 10.81 -14.89
CA ASP A 38 19.25 11.92 -14.24
C ASP A 38 19.57 13.03 -15.27
N GLU A 39 19.96 12.66 -16.50
CA GLU A 39 20.18 13.61 -17.61
C GLU A 39 18.87 14.30 -18.04
N LEU A 40 17.79 13.54 -18.24
CA LEU A 40 16.46 14.07 -18.55
C LEU A 40 15.95 15.05 -17.47
N VAL A 41 16.11 14.68 -16.20
CA VAL A 41 15.68 15.49 -15.05
C VAL A 41 16.43 16.82 -15.01
N GLU A 42 17.74 16.81 -15.28
CA GLU A 42 18.53 18.03 -15.34
C GLU A 42 18.05 18.96 -16.47
N HIS A 43 17.79 18.42 -17.65
CA HIS A 43 17.22 19.19 -18.75
C HIS A 43 15.84 19.77 -18.40
N LEU A 44 14.94 18.98 -17.81
CA LEU A 44 13.62 19.46 -17.37
C LEU A 44 13.72 20.58 -16.32
N ARG A 45 14.64 20.46 -15.35
CA ARG A 45 14.89 21.50 -14.34
C ARG A 45 15.45 22.79 -14.96
N SER A 46 16.36 22.67 -15.94
CA SER A 46 16.88 23.82 -16.68
C SER A 46 15.79 24.60 -17.45
N LEU A 47 14.70 23.91 -17.79
CA LEU A 47 13.50 24.45 -18.44
C LEU A 47 12.46 24.97 -17.43
N SER A 48 12.84 25.15 -16.16
CA SER A 48 11.99 25.65 -15.07
C SER A 48 10.81 24.75 -14.67
N TYR A 49 10.86 23.45 -14.98
CA TYR A 49 9.93 22.48 -14.40
C TYR A 49 10.37 22.05 -13.00
N GLN A 50 9.41 21.80 -12.11
CA GLN A 50 9.68 21.16 -10.83
C GLN A 50 9.58 19.66 -11.02
N VAL A 51 10.67 18.93 -10.82
CA VAL A 51 10.73 17.50 -11.15
C VAL A 51 10.99 16.66 -9.91
N TRP A 52 10.07 15.75 -9.63
CA TRP A 52 10.23 14.66 -8.68
C TRP A 52 10.61 13.39 -9.45
N ALA A 53 11.78 12.85 -9.14
CA ALA A 53 12.34 11.67 -9.81
C ALA A 53 13.20 10.86 -8.83
N ASP A 54 12.84 10.84 -7.54
CA ASP A 54 13.69 10.22 -6.53
C ASP A 54 13.26 8.77 -6.26
N SER A 55 14.09 7.83 -6.71
CA SER A 55 13.99 6.39 -6.40
C SER A 55 14.97 5.96 -5.29
N ALA A 56 15.56 6.91 -4.56
CA ALA A 56 16.49 6.63 -3.47
C ALA A 56 15.80 5.98 -2.26
N LEU A 57 15.79 4.64 -2.28
CA LEU A 57 15.91 3.71 -1.15
C LEU A 57 15.41 4.24 0.21
N ARG A 58 14.09 4.23 0.42
CA ARG A 58 13.48 4.00 1.74
C ARG A 58 12.33 3.02 1.54
N GLY A 59 12.45 1.81 2.08
CA GLY A 59 11.42 0.77 1.94
C GLY A 59 10.33 0.91 3.01
N GLY A 60 9.08 0.60 2.65
CA GLY A 60 7.93 0.60 3.57
C GLY A 60 6.69 1.24 2.97
N GLN A 61 5.53 1.07 3.62
CA GLN A 61 4.25 1.67 3.19
C GLN A 61 4.32 3.20 3.15
N SER A 62 4.92 3.84 4.16
CA SER A 62 5.06 5.30 4.21
C SER A 62 5.80 5.91 3.02
N TRP A 63 6.73 5.17 2.40
CA TRP A 63 7.41 5.60 1.18
C TRP A 63 6.53 5.41 -0.07
N TRP A 64 5.76 4.34 -0.11
CA TRP A 64 4.79 4.12 -1.17
C TRP A 64 3.68 5.18 -1.14
N ASP A 65 3.21 5.55 0.04
CA ASP A 65 2.24 6.63 0.22
C ASP A 65 2.78 7.98 -0.27
N GLU A 66 4.06 8.27 -0.03
CA GLU A 66 4.75 9.44 -0.58
C GLU A 66 4.82 9.40 -2.13
N ILE A 67 5.08 8.23 -2.72
CA ILE A 67 5.03 8.07 -4.18
C ILE A 67 3.62 8.37 -4.71
N LEU A 68 2.59 7.76 -4.13
CA LEU A 68 1.20 7.95 -4.55
C LEU A 68 0.75 9.42 -4.39
N ARG A 69 1.22 10.08 -3.33
CA ARG A 69 1.04 11.52 -3.14
C ARG A 69 1.66 12.35 -4.25
N ARG A 70 2.93 12.12 -4.54
CA ARG A 70 3.66 12.89 -5.55
C ARG A 70 3.04 12.74 -6.92
N ILE A 71 2.49 11.56 -7.22
CA ILE A 71 1.66 11.32 -8.41
C ILE A 71 0.35 12.12 -8.33
N ALA A 72 -0.33 12.14 -7.18
CA ALA A 72 -1.57 12.90 -7.01
C ALA A 72 -1.39 14.42 -7.08
N GLU A 73 -0.24 14.94 -6.69
CA GLU A 73 0.09 16.37 -6.71
C GLU A 73 0.69 16.85 -8.04
N CYS A 74 1.20 15.95 -8.88
CA CYS A 74 1.83 16.35 -10.13
C CYS A 74 0.81 16.91 -11.14
N ASP A 75 1.29 17.83 -11.98
CA ASP A 75 0.57 18.34 -13.14
C ASP A 75 0.66 17.38 -14.33
N ALA A 76 1.73 16.59 -14.39
CA ALA A 76 1.95 15.56 -15.40
C ALA A 76 2.80 14.41 -14.87
N PHE A 77 2.45 13.20 -15.30
CA PHE A 77 3.17 11.98 -15.01
C PHE A 77 4.03 11.59 -16.22
N ILE A 78 5.34 11.65 -16.08
CA ILE A 78 6.31 11.17 -17.07
C ILE A 78 6.52 9.67 -16.86
N ALA A 79 6.07 8.87 -17.83
CA ALA A 79 6.31 7.43 -17.84
C ALA A 79 7.56 7.13 -18.68
N ILE A 80 8.65 6.71 -18.05
CA ILE A 80 9.82 6.29 -18.82
C ILE A 80 9.49 5.02 -19.60
N VAL A 81 9.91 4.98 -20.86
CA VAL A 81 9.73 3.83 -21.74
C VAL A 81 11.09 3.20 -22.00
N SER A 82 11.26 2.01 -21.44
CA SER A 82 12.42 1.13 -21.58
C SER A 82 11.97 -0.31 -21.31
N ARG A 83 12.75 -1.31 -21.73
CA ARG A 83 12.54 -2.72 -21.41
C ARG A 83 12.44 -2.94 -19.90
N ALA A 84 13.34 -2.33 -19.13
CA ALA A 84 13.30 -2.43 -17.67
C ALA A 84 12.00 -1.85 -17.08
N THR A 85 11.44 -0.80 -17.68
CA THR A 85 10.18 -0.22 -17.21
C THR A 85 8.98 -1.10 -17.56
N LEU A 86 9.02 -1.81 -18.69
CA LEU A 86 7.98 -2.75 -19.09
C LEU A 86 7.85 -3.93 -18.11
N ASP A 87 8.98 -4.36 -17.54
CA ASP A 87 9.03 -5.45 -16.56
C ASP A 87 8.80 -4.96 -15.11
N SER A 88 8.77 -3.64 -14.88
CA SER A 88 8.65 -3.06 -13.53
C SER A 88 7.20 -3.02 -13.02
N VAL A 89 6.92 -3.84 -12.00
CA VAL A 89 5.63 -3.84 -11.27
C VAL A 89 5.34 -2.48 -10.63
N ALA A 90 6.38 -1.83 -10.07
CA ALA A 90 6.23 -0.53 -9.42
C ALA A 90 5.79 0.54 -10.42
N CYS A 91 6.52 0.69 -11.53
CA CYS A 91 6.19 1.66 -12.58
C CYS A 91 4.83 1.37 -13.21
N ARG A 92 4.42 0.10 -13.31
CA ARG A 92 3.08 -0.28 -13.75
C ARG A 92 2.00 0.23 -12.79
N ARG A 93 2.12 -0.05 -11.48
CA ARG A 93 1.15 0.40 -10.45
C ARG A 93 1.09 1.92 -10.33
N GLU A 94 2.24 2.60 -10.37
CA GLU A 94 2.33 4.06 -10.37
C GLU A 94 1.60 4.67 -11.57
N ARG A 95 1.81 4.12 -12.77
CA ARG A 95 1.13 4.57 -13.99
C ARG A 95 -0.37 4.32 -13.94
N GLU A 96 -0.80 3.15 -13.49
CA GLU A 96 -2.22 2.83 -13.30
C GLU A 96 -2.88 3.80 -12.30
N TRP A 97 -2.17 4.17 -11.23
CA TRP A 97 -2.63 5.17 -10.27
C TRP A 97 -2.76 6.56 -10.91
N ALA A 98 -1.75 7.01 -11.66
CA ALA A 98 -1.80 8.28 -12.38
C ALA A 98 -3.00 8.35 -13.34
N LEU A 99 -3.27 7.26 -14.07
CA LEU A 99 -4.41 7.15 -14.97
C LEU A 99 -5.75 7.21 -14.23
N LYS A 100 -5.88 6.52 -13.09
CA LYS A 100 -7.10 6.59 -12.23
C LYS A 100 -7.36 8.01 -11.72
N LEU A 101 -6.30 8.77 -11.43
CA LEU A 101 -6.38 10.17 -11.02
C LEU A 101 -6.54 11.15 -12.20
N ASN A 102 -6.74 10.65 -13.43
CA ASN A 102 -6.81 11.45 -14.65
C ASN A 102 -5.59 12.37 -14.87
N LYS A 103 -4.41 11.94 -14.40
CA LYS A 103 -3.17 12.69 -14.64
C LYS A 103 -2.76 12.58 -16.11
N PRO A 104 -2.36 13.68 -16.75
CA PRO A 104 -1.77 13.60 -18.09
C PRO A 104 -0.50 12.75 -18.05
N VAL A 105 -0.49 11.65 -18.80
CA VAL A 105 0.66 10.74 -18.92
C VAL A 105 1.45 11.09 -20.18
N VAL A 106 2.74 11.37 -20.02
CA VAL A 106 3.67 11.64 -21.11
C VAL A 106 4.71 10.52 -21.17
N PRO A 107 4.61 9.59 -22.13
CA PRO A 107 5.62 8.55 -22.29
C PRO A 107 6.89 9.12 -22.92
N VAL A 108 8.04 8.85 -22.29
CA VAL A 108 9.37 9.30 -22.73
C VAL A 108 10.29 8.10 -22.88
N ALA A 109 10.66 7.77 -24.12
CA ALA A 109 11.53 6.64 -24.42
C ALA A 109 13.00 7.02 -24.24
N VAL A 110 13.70 6.37 -23.30
CA VAL A 110 15.15 6.54 -23.09
C VAL A 110 15.98 5.50 -23.84
N GLU A 111 15.32 4.51 -24.43
CA GLU A 111 15.91 3.55 -25.36
C GLU A 111 14.90 3.15 -26.42
N ARG A 112 15.38 2.49 -27.48
CA ARG A 112 14.51 1.96 -28.53
C ARG A 112 13.73 0.74 -28.04
N VAL A 113 12.41 0.88 -27.94
CA VAL A 113 11.48 -0.20 -27.60
C VAL A 113 10.59 -0.53 -28.81
N LEU A 114 10.29 -1.81 -29.03
CA LEU A 114 9.37 -2.22 -30.10
C LEU A 114 7.93 -1.84 -29.70
N GLU A 115 7.23 -1.16 -30.59
CA GLU A 115 5.85 -0.69 -30.35
C GLU A 115 4.89 -1.84 -29.99
N ALA A 116 5.10 -3.02 -30.59
CA ALA A 116 4.32 -4.23 -30.30
C ALA A 116 4.52 -4.79 -28.87
N ALA A 117 5.56 -4.35 -28.16
CA ALA A 117 5.84 -4.75 -26.78
C ALA A 117 5.28 -3.75 -25.75
N LEU A 118 4.68 -2.64 -26.20
CA LEU A 118 4.14 -1.62 -25.30
C LEU A 118 2.78 -2.04 -24.71
N PRO A 119 2.51 -1.70 -23.44
CA PRO A 119 1.18 -1.80 -22.85
C PRO A 119 0.16 -0.99 -23.65
N ALA A 120 -1.09 -1.46 -23.68
CA ALA A 120 -2.16 -0.85 -24.47
C ALA A 120 -2.45 0.61 -24.09
N GLU A 121 -2.13 1.00 -22.87
CA GLU A 121 -2.28 2.35 -22.34
C GLU A 121 -1.22 3.30 -22.92
N LEU A 122 -0.01 2.80 -23.21
CA LEU A 122 1.08 3.59 -23.76
C LEU A 122 1.07 3.62 -25.29
N SER A 123 0.64 2.54 -25.96
CA SER A 123 0.60 2.46 -27.42
C SER A 123 -0.38 3.43 -28.09
N ARG A 124 -1.29 4.02 -27.31
CA ARG A 124 -2.26 5.03 -27.78
C ARG A 124 -1.77 6.47 -27.60
N LEU A 125 -0.63 6.66 -26.94
CA LEU A 125 -0.07 7.96 -26.62
C LEU A 125 1.12 8.26 -27.55
N GLU A 126 1.34 9.55 -27.81
CA GLU A 126 2.53 9.99 -28.54
C GLU A 126 3.76 9.85 -27.63
N ILE A 127 4.72 9.03 -28.06
CA ILE A 127 5.95 8.76 -27.31
C ILE A 127 7.00 9.77 -27.72
N VAL A 128 7.53 10.49 -26.73
CA VAL A 128 8.68 11.37 -26.93
C VAL A 128 9.94 10.50 -26.97
N ASP A 129 10.60 10.44 -28.12
CA ASP A 129 11.90 9.79 -28.23
C ASP A 129 12.99 10.67 -27.59
N TYR A 130 13.56 10.17 -26.51
CA TYR A 130 14.66 10.76 -25.75
C TYR A 130 15.86 9.81 -25.66
N SER A 131 15.90 8.78 -26.53
CA SER A 131 16.97 7.77 -26.53
C SER A 131 18.31 8.32 -27.01
N THR A 132 18.29 9.46 -27.69
CA THR A 132 19.48 10.25 -28.05
C THR A 132 19.25 11.69 -27.59
N PRO A 133 19.65 12.06 -26.36
CA PRO A 133 19.45 13.41 -25.85
C PRO A 133 20.07 14.47 -26.76
N GLY A 134 19.34 15.57 -26.97
CA GLY A 134 19.75 16.63 -27.88
C GLY A 134 18.69 17.71 -28.00
N VAL A 135 18.98 18.72 -28.81
CA VAL A 135 18.11 19.89 -28.99
C VAL A 135 16.73 19.49 -29.52
N ASP A 136 16.67 18.58 -30.50
CA ASP A 136 15.41 18.12 -31.09
C ASP A 136 14.56 17.33 -30.08
N ALA A 137 15.18 16.44 -29.30
CA ALA A 137 14.51 15.68 -28.25
C ALA A 137 13.99 16.60 -27.13
N ALA A 138 14.75 17.63 -26.75
CA ALA A 138 14.32 18.64 -25.80
C ALA A 138 13.13 19.46 -26.32
N PHE A 139 13.12 19.86 -27.59
CA PHE A 139 11.98 20.55 -28.20
C PHE A 139 10.74 19.66 -28.28
N ALA A 140 10.89 18.39 -28.64
CA ALA A 140 9.78 17.43 -28.65
C ALA A 140 9.17 17.25 -27.24
N LEU A 141 10.02 17.13 -26.22
CA LEU A 141 9.60 17.03 -24.82
C LEU A 141 8.88 18.30 -24.35
N VAL A 142 9.41 19.48 -24.64
CA VAL A 142 8.76 20.76 -24.31
C VAL A 142 7.45 20.91 -25.07
N GLY A 143 7.38 20.49 -26.33
CA GLY A 143 6.16 20.50 -27.13
C GLY A 143 5.06 19.63 -26.49
N ALA A 144 5.39 18.39 -26.15
CA ALA A 144 4.50 17.46 -25.47
C ALA A 144 4.02 18.03 -24.12
N LEU A 145 4.92 18.56 -23.31
CA LEU A 145 4.60 19.15 -22.00
C LEU A 145 3.79 20.44 -22.11
N SER A 146 4.03 21.27 -23.13
CA SER A 146 3.33 22.53 -23.33
C SER A 146 1.91 22.31 -23.85
N GLY A 147 1.69 21.24 -24.63
CA GLY A 147 0.38 20.83 -25.13
C GLY A 147 -0.56 20.26 -24.07
N LEU A 148 -0.05 19.94 -22.87
CA LEU A 148 -0.88 19.48 -21.77
C LEU A 148 -1.88 20.56 -21.34
N GLY A 149 -3.13 20.15 -21.15
CA GLY A 149 -4.19 20.98 -20.59
C GLY A 149 -3.88 21.48 -19.16
N PRO A 150 -4.79 22.28 -18.57
CA PRO A 150 -4.68 22.60 -17.14
C PRO A 150 -4.66 21.30 -16.30
N ALA A 151 -3.99 21.36 -15.15
CA ALA A 151 -3.95 20.23 -14.22
C ALA A 151 -5.37 19.73 -13.95
N ALA A 152 -5.56 18.41 -14.01
CA ALA A 152 -6.85 17.81 -13.72
C ALA A 152 -7.28 18.21 -12.29
N ALA A 153 -8.54 18.65 -12.15
CA ALA A 153 -9.10 18.92 -10.84
C ALA A 153 -9.04 17.63 -9.98
N PRO A 154 -8.87 17.75 -8.65
CA PRO A 154 -8.89 16.60 -7.77
C PRO A 154 -10.16 15.77 -8.00
N PRO A 155 -10.07 14.43 -8.01
CA PRO A 155 -11.25 13.59 -8.16
C PRO A 155 -12.22 13.84 -6.99
N GLN A 156 -13.53 13.81 -7.29
CA GLN A 156 -14.57 14.05 -6.29
C GLN A 156 -14.66 12.91 -5.27
N GLU A 157 -14.32 11.70 -5.68
CA GLU A 157 -14.14 10.52 -4.83
C GLU A 157 -12.77 9.92 -5.13
N TRP A 158 -11.97 9.70 -4.09
CA TRP A 158 -10.64 9.14 -4.24
C TRP A 158 -10.73 7.61 -4.42
N PRO A 159 -10.11 7.05 -5.47
CA PRO A 159 -10.07 5.61 -5.65
C PRO A 159 -9.17 4.94 -4.59
N ASP A 160 -9.41 3.66 -4.30
CA ASP A 160 -8.57 2.90 -3.38
C ASP A 160 -7.10 2.88 -3.87
N PRO A 161 -6.13 3.21 -3.01
CA PRO A 161 -4.72 3.23 -3.39
C PRO A 161 -4.21 1.81 -3.70
N PRO A 162 -3.34 1.66 -4.71
CA PRO A 162 -2.75 0.35 -5.01
C PRO A 162 -1.82 -0.09 -3.88
N LEU A 163 -1.71 -1.39 -3.66
CA LEU A 163 -0.74 -1.95 -2.72
C LEU A 163 0.69 -1.65 -3.17
N ALA A 164 1.59 -1.46 -2.20
CA ALA A 164 3.01 -1.26 -2.46
C ALA A 164 3.62 -2.43 -3.27
N PRO A 165 4.44 -2.16 -4.30
CA PRO A 165 5.15 -3.17 -5.06
C PRO A 165 6.32 -3.73 -4.25
N LEU A 166 6.71 -4.95 -4.61
CA LEU A 166 7.87 -5.73 -4.20
C LEU A 166 9.23 -5.05 -4.04
N SER A 167 9.40 -3.80 -4.48
CA SER A 167 10.72 -3.15 -4.59
C SER A 167 11.46 -3.04 -3.26
N TYR A 168 10.78 -3.21 -2.13
CA TYR A 168 11.39 -3.37 -0.80
C TYR A 168 12.33 -4.59 -0.72
N LEU A 169 12.10 -5.66 -1.49
CA LEU A 169 12.96 -6.83 -1.53
C LEU A 169 14.30 -6.57 -2.21
N SER A 170 14.45 -5.54 -3.07
CA SER A 170 15.73 -5.24 -3.70
C SER A 170 16.83 -4.93 -2.67
N GLY A 171 16.51 -4.16 -1.63
CA GLY A 171 17.44 -3.91 -0.52
C GLY A 171 17.72 -5.18 0.29
N VAL A 172 16.77 -6.11 0.36
CA VAL A 172 16.96 -7.42 0.99
C VAL A 172 17.91 -8.28 0.16
N VAL A 173 17.75 -8.31 -1.16
CA VAL A 173 18.65 -9.01 -2.09
C VAL A 173 20.07 -8.51 -1.92
N ASP A 174 20.27 -7.19 -1.97
CA ASP A 174 21.58 -6.56 -1.84
C ASP A 174 22.20 -6.88 -0.48
N ARG A 175 21.42 -6.78 0.60
CA ARG A 175 21.92 -7.04 1.96
C ARG A 175 22.25 -8.50 2.19
N VAL A 176 21.43 -9.42 1.66
CA VAL A 176 21.68 -10.87 1.76
C VAL A 176 22.89 -11.30 0.91
N ALA A 177 23.15 -10.61 -0.20
CA ALA A 177 24.25 -10.89 -1.11
C ALA A 177 25.63 -10.37 -0.65
N GLN A 178 25.68 -9.45 0.32
CA GLN A 178 26.94 -8.95 0.90
C GLN A 178 27.61 -10.00 1.79
N ASP A 179 28.94 -10.13 1.74
CA ASP A 179 29.69 -11.11 2.54
C ASP A 179 29.88 -10.69 4.02
N ASP A 180 29.53 -9.45 4.37
CA ASP A 180 29.66 -8.94 5.73
C ASP A 180 28.69 -9.67 6.70
N PRO A 181 29.12 -9.98 7.95
CA PRO A 181 28.25 -10.59 8.94
C PRO A 181 27.02 -9.73 9.24
N LEU A 182 25.84 -10.35 9.21
CA LEU A 182 24.57 -9.73 9.57
C LEU A 182 24.33 -9.87 11.07
N THR A 183 23.96 -8.77 11.73
CA THR A 183 23.53 -8.79 13.13
C THR A 183 22.20 -9.54 13.28
N GLN A 184 21.90 -10.04 14.49
CA GLN A 184 20.66 -10.77 14.75
C GLN A 184 19.41 -9.94 14.40
N ASP A 185 19.43 -8.64 14.66
CA ASP A 185 18.32 -7.73 14.34
C ASP A 185 18.17 -7.48 12.84
N GLU A 186 19.26 -7.47 12.08
CA GLU A 186 19.20 -7.41 10.61
C GLU A 186 18.64 -8.70 10.02
N GLN A 187 19.08 -9.85 10.54
CA GLN A 187 18.59 -11.15 10.10
C GLN A 187 17.09 -11.34 10.37
N ARG A 188 16.58 -10.87 11.53
CA ARG A 188 15.15 -10.88 11.85
C ARG A 188 14.33 -9.98 10.93
N ARG A 189 14.84 -8.78 10.63
CA ARG A 189 14.20 -7.86 9.67
C ARG A 189 14.07 -8.47 8.28
N ILE A 190 15.14 -9.09 7.78
CA ILE A 190 15.14 -9.81 6.49
C ILE A 190 14.09 -10.93 6.51
N LEU A 191 14.00 -11.68 7.61
CA LEU A 191 13.04 -12.77 7.77
C LEU A 191 11.59 -12.29 7.75
N ASP A 192 11.28 -11.18 8.41
CA ASP A 192 9.94 -10.60 8.40
C ASP A 192 9.55 -10.12 6.98
N GLN A 193 10.48 -9.51 6.26
CA GLN A 193 10.26 -9.09 4.86
C GLN A 193 10.06 -10.28 3.92
N LEU A 194 10.79 -11.39 4.14
CA LEU A 194 10.61 -12.64 3.40
C LEU A 194 9.24 -13.28 3.68
N GLN A 195 8.79 -13.28 4.94
CA GLN A 195 7.48 -13.82 5.31
C GLN A 195 6.35 -13.06 4.59
N THR A 196 6.48 -11.73 4.47
CA THR A 196 5.54 -10.90 3.70
C THR A 196 5.56 -11.27 2.21
N ALA A 197 6.74 -11.36 1.60
CA ALA A 197 6.85 -11.70 0.18
C ALA A 197 6.29 -13.09 -0.16
N LEU A 198 6.59 -14.10 0.66
CA LEU A 198 6.14 -15.47 0.47
C LEU A 198 4.61 -15.63 0.62
N GLY A 199 3.99 -14.76 1.43
CA GLY A 199 2.55 -14.70 1.67
C GLY A 199 1.77 -13.82 0.69
N SER A 200 2.42 -13.17 -0.27
CA SER A 200 1.75 -12.29 -1.23
C SER A 200 0.88 -13.07 -2.22
N ALA A 201 -0.21 -12.43 -2.66
CA ALA A 201 -1.07 -12.92 -3.73
C ALA A 201 -0.44 -12.76 -5.13
N ASP A 202 0.65 -11.98 -5.23
CA ASP A 202 1.39 -11.75 -6.47
C ASP A 202 2.40 -12.91 -6.71
N PRO A 203 2.26 -13.68 -7.82
CA PRO A 203 3.17 -14.78 -8.11
C PRO A 203 4.63 -14.36 -8.29
N GLU A 204 4.90 -13.16 -8.80
CA GLU A 204 6.27 -12.65 -8.94
C GLU A 204 6.89 -12.32 -7.57
N GLU A 205 6.07 -11.85 -6.64
CA GLU A 205 6.47 -11.54 -5.25
C GLU A 205 6.78 -12.80 -4.47
N GLN A 206 5.91 -13.78 -4.61
CA GLN A 206 6.12 -15.08 -4.01
C GLN A 206 7.37 -15.75 -4.59
N GLN A 207 7.63 -15.64 -5.89
CA GLN A 207 8.82 -16.19 -6.52
C GLN A 207 10.10 -15.47 -6.07
N GLY A 208 10.12 -14.14 -6.06
CA GLY A 208 11.25 -13.35 -5.56
C GLY A 208 11.55 -13.62 -4.08
N GLY A 209 10.50 -13.75 -3.26
CA GLY A 209 10.62 -14.18 -1.86
C GLY A 209 11.27 -15.56 -1.71
N ARG A 210 10.92 -16.54 -2.55
CA ARG A 210 11.53 -17.89 -2.54
C ARG A 210 13.02 -17.86 -2.90
N GLU A 211 13.39 -17.06 -3.90
CA GLU A 211 14.79 -16.95 -4.33
C GLU A 211 15.68 -16.29 -3.27
N ILE A 212 15.18 -15.24 -2.62
CA ILE A 212 15.89 -14.58 -1.53
C ILE A 212 15.95 -15.47 -0.30
N LEU A 213 14.88 -16.22 0.00
CA LEU A 213 14.85 -17.21 1.09
C LEU A 213 15.92 -18.27 0.90
N ASP A 214 16.02 -18.86 -0.31
CA ASP A 214 17.08 -19.84 -0.63
C ASP A 214 18.47 -19.24 -0.43
N ARG A 215 18.72 -18.03 -0.94
CA ARG A 215 20.02 -17.36 -0.78
C ARG A 215 20.34 -17.06 0.69
N PHE A 216 19.39 -16.54 1.45
CA PHE A 216 19.57 -16.18 2.85
C PHE A 216 19.80 -17.43 3.72
N SER A 217 19.14 -18.54 3.42
CA SER A 217 19.31 -19.81 4.12
C SER A 217 20.72 -20.42 4.02
N ARG A 218 21.49 -20.02 3.00
CA ARG A 218 22.86 -20.53 2.76
C ARG A 218 23.93 -19.77 3.53
N ARG A 219 23.58 -18.69 4.23
CA ARG A 219 24.56 -17.92 4.99
C ARG A 219 25.05 -18.68 6.21
N ALA A 220 26.35 -18.54 6.52
CA ALA A 220 26.99 -19.22 7.64
C ALA A 220 26.81 -18.50 8.99
N ASP A 221 26.42 -17.23 8.97
CA ASP A 221 26.29 -16.35 10.13
C ASP A 221 24.89 -16.35 10.76
N LEU A 222 24.02 -17.30 10.36
CA LEU A 222 22.63 -17.35 10.83
C LEU A 222 22.52 -17.65 12.34
N PHE A 223 21.78 -16.80 13.07
CA PHE A 223 21.46 -17.06 14.48
C PHE A 223 20.43 -18.21 14.60
N ALA A 224 20.50 -18.96 15.70
CA ALA A 224 19.73 -20.19 15.89
C ALA A 224 18.20 -20.01 15.88
N ASP A 225 17.69 -18.83 16.26
CA ASP A 225 16.28 -18.48 16.13
C ASP A 225 15.86 -18.21 14.69
N VAL A 226 16.71 -17.49 13.93
CA VAL A 226 16.49 -17.19 12.52
C VAL A 226 16.55 -18.46 11.67
N ALA A 227 17.57 -19.30 11.85
CA ALA A 227 17.73 -20.54 11.10
C ALA A 227 16.53 -21.50 11.28
N ARG A 228 15.98 -21.63 12.50
CA ARG A 228 14.78 -22.43 12.76
C ARG A 228 13.56 -21.89 12.01
N ARG A 229 13.39 -20.58 11.99
CA ARG A 229 12.23 -19.93 11.37
C ARG A 229 12.32 -19.91 9.84
N LEU A 230 13.53 -19.81 9.27
CA LEU A 230 13.78 -20.06 7.85
C LEU A 230 13.40 -21.48 7.43
N GLY A 231 13.75 -22.48 8.25
CA GLY A 231 13.34 -23.88 7.99
C GLY A 231 11.82 -24.07 8.00
N GLN A 232 11.09 -23.37 8.88
CA GLN A 232 9.63 -23.38 8.91
C GLN A 232 9.02 -22.73 7.65
N LEU A 233 9.55 -21.57 7.25
CA LEU A 233 9.12 -20.88 6.03
C LEU A 233 9.37 -21.74 4.79
N ALA A 234 10.56 -22.30 4.63
CA ALA A 234 10.88 -23.17 3.50
C ALA A 234 9.95 -24.39 3.43
N ALA A 235 9.70 -25.06 4.56
CA ALA A 235 8.83 -26.24 4.62
C ALA A 235 7.37 -25.94 4.23
N HIS A 236 6.86 -24.73 4.53
CA HIS A 236 5.51 -24.34 4.14
C HIS A 236 5.38 -24.02 2.66
N HIS A 237 6.46 -23.56 2.02
CA HIS A 237 6.42 -23.14 0.61
C HIS A 237 6.99 -24.18 -0.37
N ASP A 238 7.71 -25.20 0.09
CA ASP A 238 8.20 -26.35 -0.69
C ASP A 238 7.15 -27.43 -0.97
N THR A 239 5.93 -27.30 -0.45
CA THR A 239 4.84 -28.23 -0.81
C THR A 239 4.53 -28.04 -2.31
N PRO A 240 4.76 -29.05 -3.17
CA PRO A 240 4.49 -28.91 -4.59
C PRO A 240 3.01 -28.60 -4.78
N ALA A 241 2.71 -27.56 -5.56
CA ALA A 241 1.36 -27.38 -6.10
C ALA A 241 0.95 -28.71 -6.72
N ALA A 242 -0.17 -29.27 -6.25
CA ALA A 242 -0.68 -30.55 -6.74
C ALA A 242 -0.65 -30.55 -8.27
N PRO A 243 -0.16 -31.63 -8.93
CA PRO A 243 -0.05 -31.63 -10.37
C PRO A 243 -1.42 -31.35 -10.98
N ARG A 244 -1.53 -30.28 -11.77
CA ARG A 244 -2.69 -30.09 -12.64
C ARG A 244 -2.87 -31.38 -13.44
N PRO A 245 -4.07 -31.99 -13.48
CA PRO A 245 -4.27 -33.20 -14.24
C PRO A 245 -3.92 -32.90 -15.70
N ARG A 246 -2.83 -33.52 -16.19
CA ARG A 246 -2.49 -33.49 -17.60
C ARG A 246 -3.64 -34.19 -18.32
N LEU A 247 -4.36 -33.47 -19.18
CA LEU A 247 -5.22 -34.06 -20.19
C LEU A 247 -4.38 -35.10 -20.94
N GLY A 248 -4.74 -36.37 -20.73
CA GLY A 248 -3.98 -37.51 -21.20
C GLY A 248 -3.79 -37.45 -22.71
N GLN A 249 -2.52 -37.44 -23.12
CA GLN A 249 -2.14 -37.98 -24.42
C GLN A 249 -2.45 -39.48 -24.38
N THR A 250 -3.40 -39.91 -25.20
CA THR A 250 -3.74 -41.31 -25.40
C THR A 250 -2.58 -42.03 -26.06
N ALA A 251 -1.82 -42.79 -25.27
CA ALA A 251 -0.93 -43.84 -25.78
C ALA A 251 -1.78 -45.07 -26.15
N ALA A 252 -1.60 -45.56 -27.37
CA ALA A 252 -2.30 -46.71 -27.93
C ALA A 252 -2.01 -48.02 -27.15
N PRO A 253 -2.97 -48.95 -27.02
CA PRO A 253 -2.81 -50.15 -26.21
C PRO A 253 -2.05 -51.24 -26.97
N ARG A 254 -1.01 -51.80 -26.33
CA ARG A 254 -0.42 -53.11 -26.69
C ARG A 254 -1.13 -54.19 -25.86
N SER A 255 -1.68 -55.18 -26.56
CA SER A 255 -2.33 -56.36 -25.96
C SER A 255 -1.32 -57.29 -25.27
N PRO A 256 -1.80 -58.07 -24.28
CA PRO A 256 -1.57 -59.50 -24.37
C PRO A 256 -2.79 -60.37 -23.96
N THR A 257 -3.11 -61.27 -24.88
CA THR A 257 -3.43 -62.71 -24.77
C THR A 257 -4.18 -63.30 -23.56
N ARG A 258 -5.43 -63.70 -23.86
CA ARG A 258 -6.26 -64.83 -23.40
C ARG A 258 -5.72 -65.78 -22.31
N ALA A 259 -6.53 -65.95 -21.26
CA ALA A 259 -6.73 -67.22 -20.53
C ALA A 259 -8.22 -67.40 -20.17
N LYS A 260 -8.64 -68.66 -20.02
CA LYS A 260 -9.98 -69.21 -20.34
C LYS A 260 -10.96 -69.25 -19.15
N ILE A 261 -12.22 -68.93 -19.46
CA ILE A 261 -13.52 -69.60 -19.14
C ILE A 261 -13.56 -70.57 -17.94
N ILE A 262 -14.49 -70.32 -16.98
CA ILE A 262 -15.47 -71.30 -16.44
C ILE A 262 -16.81 -70.58 -16.20
N ALA A 263 -17.91 -71.27 -16.50
CA ALA A 263 -19.30 -70.79 -16.60
C ALA A 263 -20.19 -71.18 -15.40
N ALA A 264 -21.31 -70.46 -15.20
CA ALA A 264 -22.60 -70.96 -14.64
C ALA A 264 -23.68 -69.84 -14.75
N ILE A 265 -24.50 -69.81 -15.81
CA ILE A 265 -25.96 -70.15 -15.88
C ILE A 265 -26.83 -69.47 -14.79
N VAL A 266 -27.79 -68.63 -15.20
CA VAL A 266 -29.26 -68.81 -15.07
C VAL A 266 -30.00 -67.46 -15.32
N THR A 267 -31.00 -67.57 -16.21
CA THR A 267 -32.06 -66.68 -16.69
C THR A 267 -32.82 -65.85 -15.65
N THR A 268 -33.25 -64.61 -15.95
CA THR A 268 -34.60 -64.22 -16.48
C THR A 268 -34.82 -62.70 -16.51
N ALA A 269 -35.34 -62.22 -17.65
CA ALA A 269 -36.37 -61.20 -17.90
C ALA A 269 -36.70 -60.04 -16.92
N LEU A 270 -36.97 -58.88 -17.55
CA LEU A 270 -38.06 -57.90 -17.34
C LEU A 270 -37.70 -56.45 -16.92
N ILE A 271 -38.23 -55.56 -17.78
CA ILE A 271 -38.77 -54.20 -17.53
C ILE A 271 -37.78 -53.05 -17.47
N GLY A 272 -38.12 -52.04 -18.28
CA GLY A 272 -37.36 -50.84 -18.48
C GLY A 272 -37.48 -49.83 -17.35
N ALA A 273 -36.52 -48.92 -17.35
CA ALA A 273 -36.64 -47.63 -16.72
C ALA A 273 -35.79 -46.65 -17.53
N VAL A 274 -36.48 -45.76 -18.22
CA VAL A 274 -35.97 -44.50 -18.74
C VAL A 274 -35.25 -43.80 -17.60
N SER A 275 -33.92 -43.66 -17.69
CA SER A 275 -33.15 -42.87 -16.74
C SER A 275 -32.82 -41.53 -17.37
N VAL A 276 -33.70 -40.59 -17.02
CA VAL A 276 -33.57 -39.14 -17.00
C VAL A 276 -32.13 -38.66 -16.91
N ALA A 277 -31.75 -37.80 -17.85
CA ALA A 277 -30.51 -37.01 -17.78
C ALA A 277 -30.57 -36.09 -16.56
N VAL A 278 -29.85 -36.45 -15.50
CA VAL A 278 -29.59 -35.56 -14.37
C VAL A 278 -28.46 -34.61 -14.79
N ILE A 279 -28.86 -33.42 -15.23
CA ILE A 279 -27.97 -32.25 -15.36
C ILE A 279 -27.65 -31.82 -13.93
N LEU A 280 -26.57 -32.35 -13.36
CA LEU A 280 -25.89 -31.71 -12.23
C LEU A 280 -24.92 -30.69 -12.81
N GLY A 281 -25.46 -29.52 -13.16
CA GLY A 281 -24.68 -28.30 -13.24
C GLY A 281 -24.06 -28.04 -11.88
N HIS A 282 -22.79 -28.42 -11.71
CA HIS A 282 -21.98 -27.89 -10.64
C HIS A 282 -21.67 -26.44 -11.02
N SER A 283 -22.58 -25.54 -10.62
CA SER A 283 -22.20 -24.15 -10.37
C SER A 283 -21.06 -24.21 -9.37
N ALA A 284 -19.84 -23.97 -9.84
CA ALA A 284 -18.72 -23.67 -8.98
C ALA A 284 -19.11 -22.41 -8.22
N ARG A 285 -19.61 -22.60 -7.00
CA ARG A 285 -19.71 -21.56 -5.99
C ARG A 285 -18.29 -21.04 -5.82
N GLN A 286 -18.03 -19.83 -6.28
CA GLN A 286 -16.89 -19.08 -5.81
C GLN A 286 -17.15 -18.83 -4.33
N ASP A 287 -16.54 -19.64 -3.47
CA ASP A 287 -16.47 -19.34 -2.05
C ASP A 287 -15.59 -18.09 -1.91
N HIS A 288 -16.22 -16.92 -1.87
CA HIS A 288 -15.63 -15.72 -1.30
C HIS A 288 -15.20 -16.08 0.11
N THR A 289 -13.92 -16.41 0.27
CA THR A 289 -13.38 -16.83 1.55
C THR A 289 -13.38 -15.60 2.44
N THR A 290 -14.19 -15.66 3.50
CA THR A 290 -14.18 -14.72 4.61
C THR A 290 -12.75 -14.58 5.12
N SER A 291 -12.23 -13.35 5.20
CA SER A 291 -10.93 -13.05 5.82
C SER A 291 -10.84 -13.77 7.16
N SER A 292 -9.85 -14.64 7.36
CA SER A 292 -9.73 -15.36 8.62
C SER A 292 -9.35 -14.37 9.74
N LEU A 293 -9.73 -14.67 10.99
CA LEU A 293 -9.32 -13.87 12.15
C LEU A 293 -7.79 -13.67 12.19
N ALA A 294 -7.02 -14.69 11.79
CA ALA A 294 -5.57 -14.63 11.73
C ALA A 294 -5.06 -13.62 10.69
N ASP A 295 -5.71 -13.53 9.53
CA ASP A 295 -5.36 -12.57 8.48
C ASP A 295 -5.67 -11.14 8.92
N SER A 296 -6.84 -10.94 9.53
CA SER A 296 -7.25 -9.65 10.10
C SER A 296 -6.31 -9.21 11.23
N GLN A 297 -5.85 -10.14 12.06
CA GLN A 297 -4.88 -9.88 13.13
C GLN A 297 -3.48 -9.54 12.58
N ALA A 298 -3.01 -10.27 11.57
CA ALA A 298 -1.74 -9.98 10.92
C ALA A 298 -1.75 -8.60 10.25
N ARG A 299 -2.86 -8.26 9.56
CA ARG A 299 -3.08 -6.93 8.99
C ARG A 299 -3.05 -5.86 10.08
N LEU A 300 -3.82 -6.02 11.15
CA LEU A 300 -3.85 -5.07 12.26
C LEU A 300 -2.46 -4.83 12.85
N LEU A 301 -1.69 -5.90 13.10
CA LEU A 301 -0.33 -5.79 13.64
C LEU A 301 0.64 -5.05 12.70
N SER A 302 0.41 -5.10 11.39
CA SER A 302 1.23 -4.39 10.40
C SER A 302 0.94 -2.89 10.33
N LEU A 303 -0.22 -2.45 10.85
CA LEU A 303 -0.68 -1.06 10.87
C LEU A 303 -0.29 -0.31 12.15
N LEU A 304 0.31 -0.98 13.13
CA LEU A 304 0.64 -0.35 14.42
C LEU A 304 1.84 0.60 14.28
N PRO A 305 1.86 1.72 15.02
CA PRO A 305 3.02 2.61 15.03
C PRO A 305 4.31 1.91 15.48
N GLN A 306 5.46 2.42 15.03
CA GLN A 306 6.74 1.82 15.35
C GLN A 306 6.96 1.71 16.87
N GLY A 307 7.42 0.55 17.33
CA GLY A 307 7.64 0.27 18.75
C GLY A 307 6.42 -0.27 19.51
N TYR A 308 5.20 -0.13 18.98
CA TYR A 308 4.02 -0.73 19.60
C TYR A 308 3.97 -2.25 19.45
N ARG A 309 4.47 -2.79 18.33
CA ARG A 309 4.35 -4.22 17.97
C ARG A 309 4.80 -5.19 19.07
N ASP A 310 5.89 -4.88 19.77
CA ASP A 310 6.44 -5.74 20.83
C ASP A 310 5.74 -5.56 22.19
N SER A 311 4.88 -4.55 22.30
CA SER A 311 4.13 -4.18 23.51
C SER A 311 2.63 -4.44 23.41
N CYS A 312 2.16 -4.89 22.24
CA CYS A 312 0.75 -5.18 21.97
C CYS A 312 0.47 -6.67 22.02
N GLY A 313 -0.51 -7.05 22.84
CA GLY A 313 -1.08 -8.39 22.83
C GLY A 313 -2.27 -8.48 21.88
N LEU A 314 -2.36 -9.59 21.13
CA LEU A 314 -3.61 -9.98 20.49
C LEU A 314 -4.66 -10.18 21.58
N ASP A 315 -5.81 -9.51 21.44
CA ASP A 315 -6.91 -9.56 22.40
C ASP A 315 -8.23 -9.68 21.62
N ARG A 316 -9.34 -9.91 22.33
CA ARG A 316 -10.67 -9.89 21.73
C ARG A 316 -11.34 -8.54 22.00
N PRO A 317 -12.14 -8.02 21.06
CA PRO A 317 -12.99 -6.88 21.35
C PRO A 317 -13.83 -7.14 22.61
N PRO A 318 -13.85 -6.22 23.59
CA PRO A 318 -14.67 -6.41 24.79
C PRO A 318 -16.16 -6.49 24.41
N PRO A 319 -16.89 -7.53 24.84
CA PRO A 319 -18.33 -7.64 24.55
C PRO A 319 -19.11 -6.43 25.08
N GLY A 320 -20.01 -5.87 24.27
CA GLY A 320 -20.80 -4.69 24.63
C GLY A 320 -20.01 -3.37 24.61
N SER A 321 -18.75 -3.37 24.14
CA SER A 321 -18.01 -2.14 23.87
C SER A 321 -18.33 -1.56 22.50
N SER A 322 -17.92 -0.31 22.27
CA SER A 322 -17.99 0.33 20.94
C SER A 322 -17.26 -0.44 19.84
N LEU A 323 -16.30 -1.30 20.20
CA LEU A 323 -15.43 -2.02 19.27
C LEU A 323 -15.84 -3.49 19.06
N GLU A 324 -16.97 -3.94 19.61
CA GLU A 324 -17.36 -5.37 19.64
C GLU A 324 -17.44 -6.05 18.27
N ASP A 325 -17.72 -5.29 17.21
CA ASP A 325 -17.85 -5.77 15.83
C ASP A 325 -16.53 -5.80 15.02
N ALA A 326 -15.39 -5.53 15.67
CA ALA A 326 -14.09 -5.52 15.02
C ALA A 326 -13.63 -6.93 14.58
N LEU A 327 -13.03 -7.01 13.40
CA LEU A 327 -12.43 -8.23 12.85
C LEU A 327 -11.16 -8.66 13.60
N ALA A 328 -10.42 -7.70 14.14
CA ALA A 328 -9.25 -7.93 14.97
C ALA A 328 -9.09 -6.79 15.96
N PHE A 329 -8.48 -7.08 17.11
CA PHE A 329 -8.26 -6.13 18.19
C PHE A 329 -6.93 -6.42 18.89
N VAL A 330 -6.21 -5.37 19.24
CA VAL A 330 -5.01 -5.45 20.06
C VAL A 330 -5.07 -4.44 21.19
N ARG A 331 -4.44 -4.80 22.31
CA ARG A 331 -4.23 -3.91 23.45
C ARG A 331 -2.74 -3.80 23.72
N CYS A 332 -2.30 -2.58 23.93
CA CYS A 332 -0.89 -2.25 24.02
C CYS A 332 -0.56 -1.58 25.35
N HIS A 333 0.50 -2.08 25.99
CA HIS A 333 1.01 -1.56 27.26
C HIS A 333 2.55 -1.43 27.19
N PRO A 334 3.06 -0.47 26.41
CA PRO A 334 4.49 -0.26 26.30
C PRO A 334 5.11 0.17 27.63
N SER A 335 6.37 -0.20 27.83
CA SER A 335 7.11 0.22 29.03
C SER A 335 7.32 1.74 29.04
N SER A 336 7.41 2.33 30.23
CA SER A 336 7.66 3.78 30.38
C SER A 336 8.96 4.27 29.72
N ALA A 337 9.92 3.37 29.46
CA ALA A 337 11.18 3.69 28.79
C ALA A 337 11.05 3.81 27.25
N SER A 338 9.91 3.43 26.67
CA SER A 338 9.69 3.43 25.22
C SER A 338 9.39 4.81 24.64
N GLY A 339 8.97 5.77 25.46
CA GLY A 339 8.46 7.06 24.99
C GLY A 339 7.08 6.99 24.30
N LEU A 340 6.46 5.80 24.24
CA LEU A 340 5.12 5.60 23.69
C LEU A 340 4.04 5.84 24.77
N PRO A 341 2.82 6.24 24.37
CA PRO A 341 1.68 6.28 25.28
C PRO A 341 1.50 4.96 26.04
N PRO A 342 1.32 5.01 27.37
CA PRO A 342 1.36 3.83 28.24
C PRO A 342 0.21 2.85 28.00
N ASN A 343 -0.88 3.31 27.37
CA ASN A 343 -1.98 2.47 26.96
C ASN A 343 -2.45 2.86 25.57
N ALA A 344 -2.69 1.85 24.73
CA ALA A 344 -3.39 2.04 23.47
C ALA A 344 -4.19 0.80 23.09
N VAL A 345 -5.22 0.98 22.28
CA VAL A 345 -5.95 -0.08 21.60
C VAL A 345 -6.04 0.22 20.11
N TYR A 346 -6.07 -0.85 19.32
CA TYR A 346 -6.32 -0.74 17.90
C TYR A 346 -7.31 -1.82 17.47
N ALA A 347 -8.20 -1.47 16.55
CA ALA A 347 -9.24 -2.36 16.06
C ALA A 347 -9.37 -2.24 14.54
N LEU A 348 -9.48 -3.38 13.86
CA LEU A 348 -9.66 -3.45 12.41
C LEU A 348 -11.10 -3.81 12.08
N PHE A 349 -11.73 -3.10 11.15
CA PHE A 349 -13.10 -3.34 10.72
C PHE A 349 -13.18 -3.88 9.29
N SER A 350 -14.31 -4.49 8.94
CA SER A 350 -14.56 -5.04 7.60
C SER A 350 -14.75 -3.97 6.54
N ASP A 351 -15.23 -2.80 6.95
CA ASP A 351 -15.60 -1.70 6.07
C ASP A 351 -15.69 -0.39 6.88
N THR A 352 -15.69 0.72 6.14
CA THR A 352 -15.73 2.08 6.71
C THR A 352 -17.05 2.40 7.41
N THR A 353 -18.16 1.72 7.07
CA THR A 353 -19.45 1.96 7.73
C THR A 353 -19.40 1.46 9.17
N ARG A 354 -18.90 0.25 9.39
CA ARG A 354 -18.72 -0.31 10.74
C ARG A 354 -17.70 0.48 11.56
N LEU A 355 -16.61 0.91 10.93
CA LEU A 355 -15.63 1.78 11.58
C LEU A 355 -16.28 3.07 12.09
N LYS A 356 -17.06 3.77 11.25
CA LYS A 356 -17.75 5.01 11.62
C LYS A 356 -18.75 4.80 12.76
N GLN A 357 -19.52 3.72 12.70
CA GLN A 357 -20.45 3.37 13.78
C GLN A 357 -19.74 3.07 15.10
N ALA A 358 -18.61 2.35 15.06
CA ALA A 358 -17.79 2.07 16.23
C ALA A 358 -17.19 3.36 16.83
N TRP A 359 -16.66 4.23 15.96
CA TRP A 359 -16.16 5.55 16.31
C TRP A 359 -17.21 6.42 17.01
N GLU A 360 -18.39 6.59 16.41
CA GLU A 360 -19.47 7.40 16.98
C GLU A 360 -19.90 6.90 18.37
N LYS A 361 -19.93 5.57 18.55
CA LYS A 361 -20.21 4.95 19.85
C LYS A 361 -19.08 5.19 20.86
N ALA A 362 -17.82 5.18 20.43
CA ALA A 362 -16.66 5.42 21.29
C ALA A 362 -16.68 6.87 21.81
N VAL A 363 -16.70 7.85 20.89
CA VAL A 363 -16.78 9.28 21.21
C VAL A 363 -17.97 9.61 22.11
N ALA A 364 -19.13 8.99 21.89
CA ALA A 364 -20.32 9.22 22.69
C ALA A 364 -20.20 8.78 24.16
N ASN A 365 -19.26 7.87 24.46
CA ASN A 365 -18.98 7.42 25.82
C ASN A 365 -18.02 8.36 26.56
N ASP A 366 -17.40 9.31 25.86
CA ASP A 366 -16.35 10.16 26.40
C ASP A 366 -16.80 11.60 26.65
N THR A 367 -16.05 12.29 27.51
CA THR A 367 -16.22 13.73 27.70
C THR A 367 -15.29 14.46 26.72
N VAL A 368 -15.81 14.77 25.54
CA VAL A 368 -15.07 15.47 24.48
C VAL A 368 -14.64 16.87 24.93
N GLN A 369 -13.40 17.23 24.61
CA GLN A 369 -12.82 18.55 24.89
C GLN A 369 -12.01 19.04 23.69
N PRO A 370 -11.78 20.35 23.53
CA PRO A 370 -10.95 20.86 22.44
C PRO A 370 -9.57 20.18 22.43
N CYS A 371 -9.10 19.85 21.23
CA CYS A 371 -7.74 19.37 21.06
C CYS A 371 -6.73 20.50 21.32
N PRO A 372 -5.48 20.15 21.68
CA PRO A 372 -4.40 21.11 21.89
C PRO A 372 -4.29 22.15 20.77
N GLY A 373 -4.01 23.40 21.14
CA GLY A 373 -4.06 24.54 20.20
C GLY A 373 -5.46 25.13 19.99
N GLY A 374 -6.47 24.66 20.73
CA GLY A 374 -7.85 25.17 20.66
C GLY A 374 -8.63 24.63 19.46
N ILE A 375 -8.20 23.51 18.89
CA ILE A 375 -8.83 22.85 17.76
C ILE A 375 -10.15 22.21 18.22
N THR A 376 -11.22 22.43 17.48
CA THR A 376 -12.53 21.81 17.76
C THR A 376 -12.41 20.28 17.74
N SER A 377 -13.10 19.61 18.66
CA SER A 377 -13.13 18.15 18.78
C SER A 377 -14.58 17.68 18.89
N PRO A 378 -14.99 16.59 18.21
CA PRO A 378 -14.22 15.84 17.21
C PRO A 378 -13.97 16.67 15.95
N THR A 379 -12.92 16.33 15.19
CA THR A 379 -12.63 16.95 13.90
C THR A 379 -12.06 15.93 12.92
N THR A 380 -12.00 16.30 11.65
CA THR A 380 -11.26 15.54 10.65
C THR A 380 -9.78 15.81 10.82
N TRP A 381 -8.96 14.77 10.72
CA TRP A 381 -7.53 14.97 10.59
C TRP A 381 -7.11 14.81 9.13
N PRO A 382 -6.30 15.75 8.63
CA PRO A 382 -5.85 15.70 7.27
C PRO A 382 -4.87 14.56 7.09
N HIS A 383 -4.89 13.96 5.92
CA HIS A 383 -3.88 13.02 5.50
C HIS A 383 -2.51 13.68 5.61
N ALA A 384 -1.49 12.92 6.03
CA ALA A 384 -0.09 13.36 6.06
C ALA A 384 0.40 13.97 4.73
N VAL A 385 -0.36 13.74 3.66
CA VAL A 385 -0.12 14.05 2.27
C VAL A 385 -0.73 15.42 1.88
N SER A 386 -1.89 15.79 2.40
CA SER A 386 -2.54 17.06 2.08
C SER A 386 -3.56 17.42 3.15
N ALA A 387 -3.62 18.72 3.46
CA ALA A 387 -4.64 19.29 4.34
C ALA A 387 -6.08 19.14 3.80
N GLU A 388 -6.23 18.91 2.49
CA GLU A 388 -7.53 18.76 1.82
C GLU A 388 -7.99 17.30 1.73
N LEU A 389 -7.08 16.33 1.89
CA LEU A 389 -7.45 14.92 1.99
C LEU A 389 -7.74 14.60 3.46
N ILE A 390 -8.88 13.98 3.73
CA ILE A 390 -9.25 13.57 5.09
C ILE A 390 -8.90 12.09 5.23
N SER A 391 -7.96 11.76 6.11
CA SER A 391 -7.63 10.35 6.42
C SER A 391 -8.61 9.72 7.40
N GLY A 392 -9.23 10.55 8.24
CA GLY A 392 -10.29 10.11 9.12
C GLY A 392 -10.65 11.16 10.15
N MET A 393 -11.13 10.68 11.29
CA MET A 393 -11.63 11.48 12.40
C MET A 393 -10.68 11.38 13.59
N VAL A 394 -10.57 12.44 14.37
CA VAL A 394 -9.84 12.46 15.64
C VAL A 394 -10.70 13.17 16.69
N ALA A 395 -10.66 12.67 17.91
CA ALA A 395 -11.30 13.27 19.06
C ALA A 395 -10.33 13.27 20.23
N CYS A 396 -10.20 14.45 20.84
CA CYS A 396 -9.58 14.62 22.14
C CYS A 396 -10.68 14.58 23.20
N ALA A 397 -10.50 13.74 24.20
CA ALA A 397 -11.51 13.53 25.22
C ALA A 397 -10.92 13.23 26.59
N THR A 398 -11.80 13.15 27.58
CA THR A 398 -11.50 12.57 28.88
C THR A 398 -12.33 11.29 29.03
N TYR A 399 -11.64 10.16 29.11
CA TYR A 399 -12.22 8.86 29.40
C TYR A 399 -12.42 8.69 30.90
N LYS A 400 -13.54 8.08 31.27
CA LYS A 400 -13.82 7.65 32.64
C LYS A 400 -13.90 6.14 32.67
N ASP A 401 -12.92 5.50 33.31
CA ASP A 401 -12.89 4.04 33.46
C ASP A 401 -14.21 3.58 34.15
N PRO A 402 -15.05 2.75 33.50
CA PRO A 402 -16.29 2.25 34.07
C PRO A 402 -16.09 1.46 35.37
N MET A 403 -14.91 0.85 35.55
CA MET A 403 -14.53 0.12 36.75
C MET A 403 -13.87 1.02 37.81
N GLN A 404 -13.37 2.20 37.42
CA GLN A 404 -12.72 3.19 38.29
C GLN A 404 -13.18 4.60 37.93
N SER A 405 -14.46 4.90 38.14
CA SER A 405 -15.11 6.14 37.69
C SER A 405 -14.53 7.44 38.26
N TYR A 406 -13.66 7.36 39.27
CA TYR A 406 -12.90 8.48 39.83
C TYR A 406 -11.59 8.76 39.07
N LYS A 407 -11.15 7.84 38.21
CA LYS A 407 -9.92 7.95 37.44
C LYS A 407 -10.25 8.48 36.04
N GLU A 408 -10.02 9.77 35.88
CA GLU A 408 -10.10 10.43 34.57
C GLU A 408 -8.78 10.25 33.82
N GLN A 409 -8.89 9.85 32.55
CA GLN A 409 -7.74 9.62 31.67
C GLN A 409 -7.84 10.56 30.47
N ALA A 410 -6.72 11.18 30.12
CA ALA A 410 -6.63 11.92 28.88
C ALA A 410 -6.57 10.90 27.73
N GLU A 411 -7.40 11.08 26.72
CA GLU A 411 -7.49 10.18 25.58
C GLU A 411 -7.47 10.95 24.27
N VAL A 412 -6.75 10.38 23.30
CA VAL A 412 -6.86 10.71 21.88
C VAL A 412 -7.29 9.44 21.19
N GLU A 413 -8.44 9.49 20.56
CA GLU A 413 -8.96 8.44 19.69
C GLU A 413 -9.03 8.95 18.26
N TRP A 414 -8.85 8.06 17.29
CA TRP A 414 -8.92 8.39 15.87
C TRP A 414 -9.34 7.21 14.99
N THR A 415 -9.72 7.54 13.77
CA THR A 415 -9.92 6.57 12.68
C THR A 415 -8.95 6.82 11.54
N ASP A 416 -8.54 5.75 10.86
CA ASP A 416 -8.00 5.77 9.51
C ASP A 416 -9.00 5.02 8.61
N GLU A 417 -9.74 5.77 7.80
CA GLU A 417 -10.82 5.24 6.98
C GLU A 417 -10.32 4.37 5.83
N SER A 418 -9.11 4.65 5.32
CA SER A 418 -8.48 3.90 4.23
C SER A 418 -8.06 2.51 4.68
N GLN A 419 -7.64 2.39 5.94
CA GLN A 419 -7.22 1.12 6.54
C GLN A 419 -8.33 0.41 7.31
N GLN A 420 -9.52 1.00 7.38
CA GLN A 420 -10.61 0.53 8.25
C GLN A 420 -10.15 0.35 9.71
N LEU A 421 -9.27 1.25 10.18
CA LEU A 421 -8.59 1.15 11.46
C LEU A 421 -9.17 2.17 12.45
N PHE A 422 -9.43 1.71 13.67
CA PHE A 422 -9.65 2.55 14.85
C PHE A 422 -8.42 2.47 15.74
N GLY A 423 -7.99 3.60 16.28
CA GLY A 423 -6.95 3.69 17.31
C GLY A 423 -7.43 4.55 18.47
N ALA A 424 -7.05 4.18 19.69
CA ALA A 424 -7.20 5.04 20.85
C ALA A 424 -6.00 4.88 21.77
N ALA A 425 -5.47 6.00 22.26
CA ALA A 425 -4.33 6.04 23.17
C ALA A 425 -4.65 6.94 24.35
N TRP A 426 -4.32 6.47 25.55
CA TRP A 426 -4.67 7.19 26.78
C TRP A 426 -3.61 7.08 27.87
N LYS A 427 -3.60 8.09 28.74
CA LYS A 427 -2.76 8.14 29.93
C LYS A 427 -3.52 8.79 31.10
N ASP A 428 -3.00 8.57 32.30
CA ASP A 428 -3.52 9.23 33.49
C ASP A 428 -3.47 10.76 33.30
N ARG A 429 -4.53 11.44 33.78
CA ARG A 429 -4.69 12.88 33.57
C ARG A 429 -3.63 13.66 34.34
N ASP A 430 -2.75 14.32 33.60
CA ASP A 430 -1.86 15.37 34.08
C ASP A 430 -2.07 16.64 33.22
N PRO A 431 -1.64 17.84 33.67
CA PRO A 431 -1.88 19.10 32.95
C PRO A 431 -1.37 19.16 31.51
N SER A 432 -0.42 18.30 31.16
CA SER A 432 0.21 18.19 29.83
C SER A 432 -0.14 16.88 29.12
N GLY A 433 -0.98 16.04 29.72
CA GLY A 433 -1.17 14.65 29.29
C GLY A 433 -1.83 14.56 27.92
N LEU A 434 -2.85 15.39 27.69
CA LEU A 434 -3.51 15.47 26.40
C LEU A 434 -2.62 16.09 25.33
N ASP A 435 -1.86 17.13 25.68
CA ASP A 435 -0.92 17.78 24.75
C ASP A 435 0.14 16.80 24.25
N GLN A 436 0.75 16.04 25.16
CA GLN A 436 1.74 15.02 24.83
C GLN A 436 1.15 13.88 23.98
N LEU A 437 -0.08 13.43 24.30
CA LEU A 437 -0.76 12.41 23.51
C LEU A 437 -1.05 12.90 22.10
N TYR A 438 -1.55 14.11 21.96
CA TYR A 438 -1.92 14.68 20.66
C TYR A 438 -0.68 14.98 19.80
N GLU A 439 0.40 15.47 20.41
CA GLU A 439 1.69 15.67 19.74
C GLU A 439 2.28 14.34 19.25
N TRP A 440 2.26 13.31 20.10
CA TRP A 440 2.69 11.96 19.71
C TRP A 440 1.81 11.40 18.59
N TRP A 441 0.49 11.54 18.69
CA TRP A 441 -0.44 11.06 17.67
C TRP A 441 -0.20 11.77 16.34
N GLY A 442 -0.02 13.09 16.34
CA GLY A 442 0.24 13.86 15.12
C GLY A 442 1.61 13.61 14.48
N SER A 443 2.52 12.90 15.14
CA SER A 443 3.83 12.52 14.58
C SER A 443 3.85 11.13 13.93
N HIS A 444 2.75 10.38 13.98
CA HIS A 444 2.60 9.02 13.46
C HIS A 444 1.39 8.93 12.54
#